data_AF-A0A0B5FHU4-F1
#
_entry.id   AF-A0A0B5FHU4-F1
#
_cell.length_a   1.000
_cell.length_b   1.000
_cell.length_c   1.000
_cell.angle_alpha   90.00
_cell.angle_beta   90.00
_cell.angle_gamma   90.00
#
_symmetry.space_group_name_H-M   'P 1'
#
loop_
_entity.id
_entity.type
_entity.pdbx_description
1 polymer ?
#
loop_
_entity_poly.entity_id
_entity_poly.type
_entity_poly.pdbx_seq_one_letter_code
_entity_poly.pdbx_strand_id
1 'polypeptide(L)'
;MALALMFITAKRRSGITGIGVLLAIAVSTPVRAQTPAMPAEPLDTAGRPCGALRALPADVTHYRYEVANRCERPVTFFWRCSATDTEHSLEIPGKATQSATCVKATAAAGEIVFRFDPPGTGN
;
A
#
# COMPACT_ATOMS: atom_id res chain seq x y z
N MET A 1 -61.12 58.87 -2.68
CA MET A 1 -60.77 59.66 -3.87
C MET A 1 -60.47 58.68 -4.99
N ALA A 2 -61.28 58.70 -6.06
CA ALA A 2 -61.10 57.87 -7.25
C ALA A 2 -60.39 58.67 -8.37
N LEU A 3 -60.04 57.95 -9.45
CA LEU A 3 -59.38 58.36 -10.72
C LEU A 3 -57.84 58.27 -10.70
N ALA A 4 -57.13 57.76 -11.70
CA ALA A 4 -57.48 57.37 -13.07
C ALA A 4 -56.44 56.38 -13.66
N LEU A 5 -56.90 55.68 -14.71
CA LEU A 5 -56.22 55.23 -15.94
C LEU A 5 -54.70 55.43 -16.07
N MET A 6 -53.98 54.47 -16.68
CA MET A 6 -53.77 54.35 -18.14
C MET A 6 -52.77 53.22 -18.47
N PHE A 7 -53.11 52.41 -19.48
CA PHE A 7 -52.29 51.72 -20.51
C PHE A 7 -50.82 51.39 -20.21
N ILE A 8 -50.31 50.21 -20.56
CA ILE A 8 -49.67 49.97 -21.87
C ILE A 8 -49.66 48.47 -22.20
N THR A 9 -50.15 48.16 -23.40
CA THR A 9 -49.96 46.91 -24.12
C THR A 9 -48.50 46.70 -24.52
N ALA A 10 -47.90 45.56 -24.18
CA ALA A 10 -46.67 45.07 -24.83
C ALA A 10 -46.57 43.53 -24.80
N LYS A 11 -47.22 42.93 -25.80
CA LYS A 11 -46.77 41.80 -26.62
C LYS A 11 -45.35 41.28 -26.29
N ARG A 12 -45.24 40.03 -25.80
CA ARG A 12 -44.27 39.05 -26.32
C ARG A 12 -44.54 37.65 -25.77
N ARG A 13 -44.61 36.70 -26.71
CA ARG A 13 -44.68 35.26 -26.53
C ARG A 13 -43.54 34.78 -25.61
N SER A 14 -43.85 33.92 -24.65
CA SER A 14 -42.89 32.94 -24.13
C SER A 14 -43.59 31.60 -24.11
N GLY A 15 -43.30 30.82 -25.14
CA GLY A 15 -43.53 29.39 -25.09
C GLY A 15 -42.41 28.71 -24.30
N ILE A 16 -42.60 27.41 -24.20
CA ILE A 16 -41.60 26.38 -23.92
C ILE A 16 -41.46 26.09 -22.42
N THR A 17 -42.23 25.12 -21.93
CA THR A 17 -41.97 23.66 -21.88
C THR A 17 -41.24 23.30 -20.60
N GLY A 18 -41.85 22.38 -19.86
CA GLY A 18 -41.49 22.01 -18.49
C GLY A 18 -40.02 21.60 -18.32
N ILE A 19 -39.51 21.93 -17.15
CA ILE A 19 -38.23 21.43 -16.68
C ILE A 19 -38.54 20.32 -15.68
N GLY A 20 -38.27 19.10 -16.12
CA GLY A 20 -38.43 17.88 -15.37
C GLY A 20 -37.51 17.81 -14.16
N VAL A 21 -38.02 17.18 -13.11
CA VAL A 21 -37.29 16.78 -11.91
C VAL A 21 -36.19 15.79 -12.29
N LEU A 22 -34.93 16.17 -12.11
CA LEU A 22 -33.79 15.26 -12.22
C LEU A 22 -33.44 14.71 -10.83
N LEU A 23 -33.78 13.44 -10.64
CA LEU A 23 -33.40 12.61 -9.50
C LEU A 23 -31.88 12.39 -9.53
N ALA A 24 -31.16 12.91 -8.52
CA ALA A 24 -29.74 12.64 -8.37
C ALA A 24 -29.54 11.25 -7.75
N ILE A 25 -29.14 10.27 -8.58
CA ILE A 25 -28.75 8.95 -8.13
C ILE A 25 -27.31 9.04 -7.60
N ALA A 26 -27.14 9.01 -6.29
CA ALA A 26 -25.83 8.91 -5.66
C ALA A 26 -25.26 7.50 -5.93
N VAL A 27 -24.37 7.40 -6.92
CA VAL A 27 -23.61 6.17 -7.18
C VAL A 27 -22.55 6.04 -6.09
N SER A 28 -22.83 5.22 -5.08
CA SER A 28 -21.83 4.75 -4.12
C SER A 28 -20.96 3.72 -4.82
N THR A 29 -19.87 4.14 -5.46
CA THR A 29 -18.86 3.18 -5.91
C THR A 29 -18.14 2.65 -4.67
N PRO A 30 -18.08 1.33 -4.46
CA PRO A 30 -17.16 0.79 -3.47
C PRO A 30 -15.76 1.06 -4.01
N VAL A 31 -15.09 2.07 -3.45
CA VAL A 31 -13.63 2.16 -3.51
C VAL A 31 -13.13 0.88 -2.89
N ARG A 32 -12.77 -0.08 -3.75
CA ARG A 32 -12.08 -1.28 -3.36
C ARG A 32 -10.77 -0.79 -2.76
N ALA A 33 -10.67 -0.87 -1.43
CA ALA A 33 -9.42 -0.70 -0.72
C ALA A 33 -8.41 -1.60 -1.43
N GLN A 34 -7.49 -0.98 -2.17
CA GLN A 34 -6.37 -1.68 -2.75
C GLN A 34 -5.53 -2.10 -1.56
N THR A 35 -5.72 -3.33 -1.08
CA THR A 35 -4.76 -3.96 -0.19
C THR A 35 -3.41 -3.81 -0.88
N PRO A 36 -2.42 -3.12 -0.29
CA PRO A 36 -1.09 -3.08 -0.87
C PRO A 36 -0.69 -4.52 -1.17
N ALA A 37 -0.23 -4.79 -2.39
CA ALA A 37 0.24 -6.12 -2.73
C ALA A 37 1.33 -6.48 -1.72
N MET A 38 1.03 -7.41 -0.81
CA MET A 38 2.04 -7.89 0.13
C MET A 38 3.21 -8.40 -0.71
N PRO A 39 4.46 -8.05 -0.36
CA PRO A 39 5.62 -8.55 -1.09
C PRO A 39 5.55 -10.08 -1.12
N ALA A 40 5.45 -10.66 -2.31
CA ALA A 40 5.36 -12.10 -2.44
C ALA A 40 6.68 -12.72 -1.95
N GLU A 41 6.61 -13.60 -0.96
CA GLU A 41 7.78 -14.34 -0.47
C GLU A 41 8.50 -15.04 -1.64
N PRO A 42 9.84 -15.17 -1.59
CA PRO A 42 10.58 -15.84 -2.64
C PRO A 42 10.25 -17.33 -2.58
N LEU A 43 10.02 -17.95 -3.75
CA LEU A 43 9.56 -19.34 -3.85
C LEU A 43 10.65 -20.27 -4.41
N ASP A 44 10.71 -21.50 -3.90
CA ASP A 44 11.53 -22.58 -4.45
C ASP A 44 10.93 -23.14 -5.74
N THR A 45 11.62 -24.11 -6.34
CA THR A 45 11.21 -24.78 -7.58
C THR A 45 9.91 -25.58 -7.44
N ALA A 46 9.51 -25.89 -6.21
CA ALA A 46 8.23 -26.52 -5.88
C ALA A 46 7.14 -25.49 -5.52
N GLY A 47 7.40 -24.19 -5.70
CA GLY A 47 6.47 -23.11 -5.39
C GLY A 47 6.27 -22.86 -3.90
N ARG A 48 7.18 -23.32 -3.04
CA ARG A 48 7.12 -23.12 -1.58
C ARG A 48 8.00 -21.94 -1.15
N PRO A 49 7.61 -21.16 -0.13
CA PRO A 49 8.44 -20.08 0.37
C PRO A 49 9.82 -20.60 0.81
N CYS A 50 10.87 -20.00 0.28
CA CYS A 50 12.26 -20.39 0.53
C CYS A 50 13.05 -19.33 1.30
N GLY A 51 12.52 -18.11 1.44
CA GLY A 51 13.02 -17.13 2.40
C GLY A 51 12.55 -17.48 3.82
N ALA A 52 13.40 -17.30 4.82
CA ALA A 52 13.00 -17.41 6.22
C ALA A 52 13.66 -16.31 7.06
N LEU A 53 12.90 -15.73 7.98
CA LEU A 53 13.37 -14.74 8.93
C LEU A 53 13.15 -15.26 10.35
N ARG A 54 14.19 -15.25 11.18
CA ARG A 54 14.13 -15.66 12.58
C ARG A 54 14.68 -14.56 13.47
N ALA A 55 13.90 -14.10 14.44
CA ALA A 55 14.40 -13.22 15.48
C ALA A 55 15.36 -13.99 16.41
N LEU A 56 16.52 -13.42 16.67
CA LEU A 56 17.50 -13.91 17.64
C LEU A 56 17.38 -13.12 18.96
N PRO A 57 17.94 -13.64 20.07
CA PRO A 57 18.05 -12.85 21.29
C PRO A 57 18.71 -11.50 21.02
N ALA A 58 17.99 -10.44 21.35
CA ALA A 58 18.47 -9.07 21.20
C ALA A 58 19.61 -8.81 22.20
N ASP A 59 20.59 -8.00 21.79
CA ASP A 59 21.64 -7.51 22.70
C ASP A 59 21.23 -6.15 23.29
N VAL A 60 22.14 -5.48 24.00
CA VAL A 60 21.84 -4.20 24.68
C VAL A 60 21.43 -3.10 23.69
N THR A 61 21.97 -3.11 22.47
CA THR A 61 21.83 -2.02 21.49
C THR A 61 21.11 -2.42 20.21
N HIS A 62 20.99 -3.71 19.90
CA HIS A 62 20.42 -4.22 18.65
C HIS A 62 19.34 -5.28 18.86
N TYR A 63 18.28 -5.19 18.06
CA TYR A 63 17.50 -6.34 17.65
C TYR A 63 18.28 -7.09 16.56
N ARG A 64 18.33 -8.41 16.67
CA ARG A 64 19.11 -9.28 15.78
C ARG A 64 18.18 -10.25 15.07
N TYR A 65 18.38 -10.42 13.77
CA TYR A 65 17.61 -11.31 12.93
C TYR A 65 18.56 -12.18 12.11
N GLU A 66 18.17 -13.43 11.95
CA GLU A 66 18.79 -14.35 11.02
C GLU A 66 17.88 -14.47 9.80
N VAL A 67 18.47 -14.24 8.63
CA VAL A 67 17.80 -14.31 7.33
C VAL A 67 18.38 -15.47 6.55
N ALA A 68 17.58 -16.49 6.28
CA ALA A 68 17.98 -17.65 5.51
C ALA A 68 17.37 -17.61 4.10
N ASN A 69 18.21 -17.78 3.09
CA ASN A 69 17.81 -18.03 1.72
C ASN A 69 17.94 -19.53 1.43
N ARG A 70 16.82 -20.25 1.41
CA ARG A 70 16.77 -21.68 1.02
C ARG A 70 16.52 -21.86 -0.47
N CYS A 71 16.39 -20.79 -1.24
CA CYS A 71 16.28 -20.83 -2.69
C CYS A 71 17.65 -21.20 -3.30
N GLU A 72 17.68 -21.68 -4.55
CA GLU A 72 18.96 -21.96 -5.24
C GLU A 72 19.61 -20.69 -5.81
N ARG A 73 18.79 -19.72 -6.20
CA ARG A 73 19.24 -18.41 -6.68
C ARG A 73 19.53 -17.44 -5.53
N PRO A 74 20.38 -16.41 -5.76
CA PRO A 74 20.53 -15.31 -4.83
C PRO A 74 19.23 -14.52 -4.69
N VAL A 75 19.01 -13.95 -3.50
CA VAL A 75 17.90 -13.03 -3.21
C VAL A 75 18.43 -11.79 -2.51
N THR A 76 17.71 -10.68 -2.64
CA THR A 76 17.99 -9.46 -1.87
C THR A 76 16.96 -9.32 -0.78
N PHE A 77 17.40 -9.30 0.47
CA PHE A 77 16.57 -9.04 1.63
C PHE A 77 16.57 -7.54 1.92
N PHE A 78 15.39 -6.93 1.95
CA PHE A 78 15.22 -5.53 2.34
C PHE A 78 14.51 -5.46 3.68
N TRP A 79 14.92 -4.54 4.55
CA TRP A 79 14.25 -4.31 5.82
C TRP A 79 14.31 -2.85 6.27
N ARG A 80 13.34 -2.46 7.09
CA ARG A 80 13.31 -1.19 7.81
C ARG A 80 13.08 -1.45 9.28
N CYS A 81 13.77 -0.71 10.13
CA CYS A 81 13.69 -0.87 11.59
C CYS A 81 12.59 -0.02 12.22
N SER A 82 12.10 1.00 11.52
CA SER A 82 10.90 1.77 11.87
C SER A 82 10.30 2.47 10.65
N ALA A 83 9.10 3.02 10.78
CA ALA A 83 8.39 3.70 9.70
C ALA A 83 9.13 4.94 9.14
N THR A 84 10.07 5.52 9.89
CA THR A 84 10.92 6.64 9.46
C THR A 84 12.33 6.23 9.09
N ASP A 85 12.66 4.95 9.24
CA ASP A 85 13.99 4.42 8.96
C ASP A 85 14.26 4.32 7.46
N THR A 86 15.53 4.39 7.08
CA THR A 86 15.95 4.15 5.70
C THR A 86 15.87 2.65 5.41
N GLU A 87 15.42 2.27 4.20
CA GLU A 87 15.43 0.85 3.82
C GLU A 87 16.86 0.34 3.70
N HIS A 88 17.16 -0.70 4.45
CA HIS A 88 18.39 -1.46 4.38
C HIS A 88 18.23 -2.61 3.38
N SER A 89 19.33 -3.05 2.79
CA SER A 89 19.36 -4.20 1.89
C SER A 89 20.57 -5.07 2.12
N LEU A 90 20.41 -6.36 1.84
CA LEU A 90 21.47 -7.36 1.94
C LEU A 90 21.28 -8.43 0.86
N GLU A 91 22.34 -8.69 0.10
CA GLU A 91 22.35 -9.81 -0.82
C GLU A 91 22.63 -11.11 -0.08
N ILE A 92 21.78 -12.11 -0.29
CA ILE A 92 21.87 -13.42 0.32
C ILE A 92 22.04 -14.45 -0.80
N PRO A 93 23.24 -15.05 -0.95
CA PRO A 93 23.46 -16.10 -1.92
C PRO A 93 22.47 -17.27 -1.76
N GLY A 94 22.29 -18.05 -2.82
CA GLY A 94 21.49 -19.26 -2.78
C GLY A 94 21.97 -20.21 -1.69
N LYS A 95 21.03 -20.84 -0.97
CA LYS A 95 21.30 -21.77 0.14
C LYS A 95 22.17 -21.18 1.26
N ALA A 96 22.17 -19.86 1.45
CA ALA A 96 22.97 -19.19 2.47
C ALA A 96 22.12 -18.61 3.61
N THR A 97 22.81 -18.18 4.66
CA THR A 97 22.21 -17.47 5.81
C THR A 97 23.05 -16.26 6.14
N GLN A 98 22.38 -15.16 6.45
CA GLN A 98 22.98 -13.87 6.78
C GLN A 98 22.30 -13.26 8.01
N SER A 99 22.94 -12.26 8.62
CA SER A 99 22.39 -11.53 9.77
C SER A 99 21.93 -10.13 9.37
N ALA A 100 20.75 -9.74 9.85
CA ALA A 100 20.24 -8.37 9.80
C ALA A 100 20.06 -7.83 11.23
N THR A 101 20.29 -6.54 11.42
CA THR A 101 20.18 -5.89 12.74
C THR A 101 19.41 -4.60 12.65
N CYS A 102 18.74 -4.26 13.75
CA CYS A 102 18.07 -3.00 13.95
C CYS A 102 18.51 -2.37 15.27
N VAL A 103 18.93 -1.11 15.25
CA VAL A 103 19.33 -0.39 16.46
C VAL A 103 18.09 -0.12 17.30
N LYS A 104 18.10 -0.54 18.57
CA LYS A 104 16.95 -0.40 19.49
C LYS A 104 16.50 1.05 19.69
N ALA A 105 17.43 2.01 19.60
CA ALA A 105 17.13 3.43 19.79
C ALA A 105 16.27 4.02 18.65
N THR A 106 16.34 3.45 17.45
CA THR A 106 15.63 3.95 16.26
C THR A 106 14.51 3.02 15.81
N ALA A 107 14.49 1.79 16.31
CA ALA A 107 13.53 0.78 15.95
C ALA A 107 12.32 0.77 16.88
N ALA A 108 11.11 0.77 16.30
CA ALA A 108 9.93 0.39 17.06
C ALA A 108 10.04 -1.11 17.39
N ALA A 109 9.96 -1.47 18.67
CA ALA A 109 10.17 -2.85 19.11
C ALA A 109 9.24 -3.81 18.33
N GLY A 110 9.83 -4.69 17.51
CA GLY A 110 9.10 -5.72 16.77
C GLY A 110 8.49 -5.30 15.43
N GLU A 111 8.69 -4.07 14.96
CA GLU A 111 8.23 -3.64 13.63
C GLU A 111 9.38 -3.72 12.63
N ILE A 112 9.63 -4.93 12.11
CA ILE A 112 10.49 -5.12 10.93
C ILE A 112 9.61 -5.33 9.71
N VAL A 113 9.53 -4.32 8.85
CA VAL A 113 8.94 -4.49 7.52
C VAL A 113 10.03 -5.06 6.63
N PHE A 114 9.79 -6.22 6.02
CA PHE A 114 10.77 -6.87 5.17
C PHE A 114 10.16 -7.39 3.87
N ARG A 115 11.02 -7.58 2.87
CA ARG A 115 10.68 -8.17 1.58
C ARG A 115 11.92 -8.82 0.96
N PHE A 116 11.70 -9.78 0.07
CA PHE A 116 12.75 -10.40 -0.72
C PHE A 116 12.55 -10.06 -2.20
N ASP A 117 13.63 -9.74 -2.91
CA ASP A 117 13.65 -9.68 -4.39
C ASP A 117 14.52 -10.78 -4.99
N PRO A 118 14.18 -11.29 -6.19
CA PRO A 118 12.93 -11.04 -6.89
C PRO A 118 11.76 -11.73 -6.18
N PRO A 119 10.53 -11.15 -6.15
CA PRO A 119 9.33 -11.89 -5.77
C PRO A 119 9.19 -13.14 -6.66
N GLY A 120 8.46 -14.17 -6.20
CA GLY A 120 8.36 -15.48 -6.89
C GLY A 120 8.43 -15.41 -8.43
N THR A 121 9.24 -16.20 -9.11
CA THR A 121 9.03 -17.62 -9.40
C THR A 121 10.38 -18.31 -9.67
N GLY A 122 10.47 -19.60 -9.34
CA GLY A 122 11.65 -20.47 -9.56
C GLY A 122 12.09 -20.52 -11.04
N ASN A 123 13.33 -20.84 -11.40
CA ASN A 123 14.50 -21.33 -10.66
C ASN A 123 15.39 -20.21 -10.09
#